data_AF-D8TXG0-F1
#
_entry.id   AF-D8TXG0-F1
#
_cell.length_a   1.000
_cell.length_b   1.000
_cell.length_c   1.000
_cell.angle_alpha   90.00
_cell.angle_beta   90.00
_cell.angle_gamma   90.00
#
_symmetry.space_group_name_H-M   'P 1'
#
loop_
_entity.id
_entity.type
_entity.pdbx_description
1 polymer ?
#
loop_
_entity_poly.entity_id
_entity_poly.type
_entity_poly.pdbx_seq_one_letter_code
_entity_poly.pdbx_strand_id
1 'polypeptide(L)' 'FKSYLEGRGAALALTAEFLPYYALPFVQQPEHHPSFEALFQSRWVDEERLQLKNFLEGLTARSGVPQLYIMY' A
#
# COMPACT_ATOMS: atom_id res chain seq x y z
N PHE A 1 0.82 -12.18 -9.01
CA PHE A 1 0.13 -10.87 -8.95
C PHE A 1 -1.08 -10.81 -9.88
N LYS A 2 -0.93 -11.06 -11.19
CA LYS A 2 -2.05 -11.08 -12.16
C LYS A 2 -3.27 -11.92 -11.71
N SER A 3 -3.08 -13.19 -11.36
CA SER A 3 -4.18 -14.07 -10.89
C SER A 3 -4.84 -13.60 -9.59
N TYR A 4 -4.12 -12.84 -8.76
CA TYR A 4 -4.70 -12.24 -7.56
C TYR A 4 -5.65 -11.10 -7.93
N LEU A 5 -5.26 -10.25 -8.89
CA LEU A 5 -6.10 -9.16 -9.38
C LEU A 5 -7.32 -9.67 -10.14
N GLU A 6 -7.17 -10.72 -10.94
CA GLU A 6 -8.27 -11.36 -11.69
C GLU A 6 -9.31 -12.02 -10.77
N GLY A 7 -8.88 -12.59 -9.63
CA GLY A 7 -9.79 -13.24 -8.69
C GLY A 7 -10.34 -12.30 -7.62
N ARG A 8 -9.45 -11.84 -6.72
CA ARG A 8 -9.82 -11.04 -5.54
C ARG A 8 -9.67 -9.53 -5.75
N GLY A 9 -8.97 -9.10 -6.80
CA GLY A 9 -8.74 -7.69 -7.06
C GLY A 9 -10.02 -6.89 -7.29
N ALA A 10 -11.00 -7.46 -7.99
CA ALA A 10 -12.29 -6.80 -8.21
C ALA A 10 -13.01 -6.44 -6.89
N ALA A 11 -12.89 -7.27 -5.85
CA ALA A 11 -13.47 -7.01 -4.54
C ALA A 11 -12.73 -5.92 -3.74
N LEU A 12 -11.51 -5.59 -4.14
CA LEU A 12 -10.66 -4.57 -3.51
C LEU A 12 -10.67 -3.25 -4.29
N ALA A 13 -11.27 -3.20 -5.49
CA ALA A 13 -11.47 -1.99 -6.29
C ALA A 13 -12.62 -1.12 -5.74
N LEU A 14 -12.70 -0.99 -4.41
CA LEU A 14 -13.75 -0.25 -3.69
C LEU A 14 -13.50 1.26 -3.70
N THR A 15 -12.27 1.67 -3.99
CA THR A 15 -11.85 3.07 -4.13
C THR A 15 -11.46 3.37 -5.57
N ALA A 16 -12.19 4.31 -6.19
CA ALA A 16 -11.98 4.68 -7.59
C ALA A 16 -10.55 5.16 -7.89
N GLU A 17 -9.89 5.77 -6.90
CA GLU A 17 -8.50 6.23 -6.98
C GLU A 17 -7.49 5.10 -7.25
N PHE A 18 -7.82 3.86 -6.88
CA PHE A 18 -6.93 2.71 -7.09
C PHE A 18 -7.30 1.86 -8.31
N LEU A 19 -8.39 2.19 -9.01
CA LEU A 19 -8.85 1.47 -10.20
C LEU A 19 -7.77 1.34 -11.29
N PRO A 20 -6.94 2.38 -11.59
CA PRO A 20 -5.87 2.27 -12.58
C PRO A 20 -4.87 1.15 -12.28
N TYR A 21 -4.56 0.88 -11.01
CA TYR A 21 -3.58 -0.14 -10.63
C TYR A 21 -4.05 -1.58 -10.93
N TYR A 22 -5.36 -1.79 -11.08
CA TYR A 22 -5.91 -3.08 -11.52
C TYR A 22 -5.68 -3.32 -13.03
N ALA A 23 -5.41 -2.28 -13.81
CA ALA A 23 -5.05 -2.40 -15.21
C ALA A 23 -3.57 -2.78 -15.42
N LEU A 24 -2.72 -2.65 -14.39
CA LEU A 24 -1.26 -2.88 -14.46
C LEU A 24 -0.87 -4.20 -15.15
N PRO A 25 -1.51 -5.38 -14.88
CA PRO A 25 -1.16 -6.63 -15.54
C PRO A 25 -1.51 -6.71 -17.04
N PHE A 26 -2.28 -5.75 -17.54
CA PHE A 26 -2.79 -5.72 -18.91
C PHE A 26 -2.13 -4.61 -19.74
N VAL A 27 -1.35 -3.71 -19.12
CA VAL A 27 -0.59 -2.68 -19.81
C VAL A 27 0.73 -3.25 -20.32
N GLN A 28 1.01 -3.01 -21.59
CA GLN A 28 2.30 -3.33 -22.20
C GLN A 28 3.36 -2.35 -21.68
N GLN A 29 4.50 -2.86 -21.22
CA GLN A 29 5.61 -2.04 -20.68
C GLN A 29 5.16 -1.04 -19.60
N PRO A 30 4.59 -1.53 -18.48
CA PRO A 30 4.03 -0.68 -17.43
C PRO A 30 5.05 0.31 -16.85
N GLU A 31 6.35 -0.01 -16.90
CA GLU A 31 7.43 0.87 -16.45
C GLU A 31 7.61 2.14 -17.28
N HIS A 32 7.13 2.17 -18.53
CA HIS A 32 7.16 3.33 -19.42
C HIS A 32 5.82 4.08 -19.46
N HIS A 33 4.80 3.57 -18.79
CA HIS A 33 3.47 4.16 -18.83
C HIS A 33 3.37 5.28 -17.79
N PRO A 34 2.93 6.50 -18.16
CA PRO A 34 2.97 7.67 -17.27
C PRO A 34 2.15 7.50 -15.99
N SER A 35 1.09 6.69 -16.01
CA SER A 35 0.29 6.38 -14.82
C SER A 35 0.99 5.46 -13.81
N PHE A 36 2.06 4.76 -14.20
CA PHE A 36 2.74 3.79 -13.34
C PHE A 36 4.23 4.05 -13.20
N GLU A 37 4.84 4.91 -14.02
CA GLU A 37 6.27 5.23 -14.00
C GLU A 37 6.79 5.49 -12.58
N ALA A 38 6.04 6.25 -11.77
CA ALA A 38 6.39 6.53 -10.38
C ALA A 38 6.59 5.27 -9.52
N LEU A 39 5.80 4.21 -9.74
CA LEU A 39 5.93 2.94 -9.00
C LEU A 39 7.23 2.19 -9.30
N PHE A 40 7.82 2.42 -10.47
CA PHE A 40 9.04 1.74 -10.90
C PHE A 40 10.31 2.53 -10.57
N GLN A 41 10.19 3.71 -9.95
CA GLN A 41 11.32 4.49 -9.47
C GLN A 41 11.88 3.87 -8.18
N SER A 42 13.20 3.81 -8.04
CA SER A 42 13.86 3.30 -6.81
C SER A 42 13.41 4.07 -5.56
N ARG A 43 13.21 5.38 -5.71
CA ARG A 43 12.72 6.28 -4.68
C ARG A 43 11.37 5.85 -4.10
N TRP A 44 10.47 5.34 -4.94
CA TRP A 44 9.14 4.91 -4.49
C TRP A 44 9.23 3.78 -3.47
N VAL A 45 10.09 2.79 -3.72
CA VAL A 45 10.30 1.66 -2.80
C VAL A 45 10.81 2.14 -1.44
N ASP A 46 11.75 3.10 -1.43
CA ASP A 46 12.32 3.64 -0.20
C ASP A 46 11.28 4.47 0.59
N GLU A 47 10.48 5.28 -0.10
CA GLU A 47 9.40 6.06 0.51
C GLU A 47 8.31 5.18 1.11
N GLU A 48 7.84 4.16 0.39
CA GLU A 48 6.83 3.21 0.89
C GLU A 48 7.32 2.43 2.11
N ARG A 49 8.58 1.99 2.11
CA ARG A 49 9.18 1.32 3.27
C ARG A 49 9.24 2.24 4.48
N LEU A 50 9.60 3.51 4.29
CA LEU A 50 9.63 4.50 5.37
C LEU A 50 8.23 4.76 5.92
N GLN A 51 7.23 4.93 5.05
CA GLN A 51 5.84 5.13 5.47
C GLN A 51 5.31 3.93 6.25
N LEU A 52 5.56 2.71 5.76
CA LEU A 52 5.17 1.48 6.45
C LEU A 52 5.84 1.38 7.82
N LYS A 53 7.15 1.67 7.90
CA LYS A 53 7.88 1.69 9.17
C LYS A 53 7.24 2.65 10.16
N ASN A 54 7.01 3.91 9.75
CA ASN A 54 6.40 4.93 10.60
C ASN A 54 4.99 4.52 11.07
N PHE A 55 4.21 3.91 10.19
CA PHE A 55 2.88 3.39 10.53
C PHE A 55 2.94 2.30 11.61
N LEU A 56 3.83 1.31 11.46
CA LEU A 56 3.99 0.21 12.41
C LEU A 56 4.54 0.70 13.77
N GLU A 57 5.49 1.62 13.76
CA GLU A 57 6.01 2.26 14.99
C GLU A 57 4.89 3.03 15.71
N GLY A 58 4.05 3.76 14.97
CA GLY A 58 2.89 4.46 15.51
C GLY A 58 1.82 3.54 16.11
N LEU A 59 1.62 2.34 15.55
CA LEU A 59 0.73 1.33 16.13
C LEU A 59 1.32 0.73 17.43
N THR A 60 2.62 0.44 17.44
CA THR A 60 3.30 -0.14 18.61
C THR A 60 3.35 0.86 19.78
N ALA A 61 3.50 2.15 19.50
CA ALA A 61 3.43 3.20 20.52
C ALA A 61 2.03 3.32 21.16
N ARG A 62 0.96 2.88 20.49
CA ARG A 62 -0.42 2.91 21.01
C ARG A 62 -0.76 1.73 21.91
N SER A 63 0.04 0.67 21.91
CA SER A 63 -0.09 -0.48 22.85
C SER A 63 0.42 -0.20 24.26
N GLY A 64 0.71 1.06 24.61
CA GLY A 64 0.95 1.46 25.99
C GLY A 64 -0.24 1.11 26.88
N VAL A 65 0.05 0.38 27.96
CA VAL A 65 -0.94 -0.07 28.96
C VAL A 65 -1.84 1.12 29.35
N PRO A 66 -3.18 0.98 29.30
CA PRO A 66 -4.07 2.11 29.56
C PRO A 66 -3.77 2.71 30.94
N GLN A 67 -3.73 4.04 31.04
CA GLN A 67 -3.34 4.75 32.27
C GLN A 67 -4.15 4.32 33.51
N LEU A 68 -5.39 3.86 33.31
CA LEU A 68 -6.21 3.28 34.36
C LEU A 68 -5.59 2.05 35.03
N TYR A 69 -4.83 1.23 34.30
CA TYR A 69 -4.11 0.07 34.85
C TYR A 69 -2.89 0.48 35.68
N ILE A 70 -2.34 1.69 35.45
CA ILE A 70 -1.19 2.21 36.21
C ILE A 70 -1.63 2.82 37.55
N MET A 71 -2.92 3.15 37.70
CA MET A 71 -3.48 3.80 38.89
C MET A 71 -4.10 2.85 39.93
N TYR A 72 -4.04 1.53 39.69
CA TYR A 72 -4.48 0.48 40.62
C TYR A 72 -3.32 -0.45 40.94
#